data_AF-A0A0B1ZVP3-F1
#
_entry.id   AF-A0A0B1ZVP3-F1
#
_cell.length_a   1.000
_cell.length_b   1.000
_cell.length_c   1.000
_cell.angle_alpha   90.00
_cell.angle_beta   90.00
_cell.angle_gamma   90.00
#
_symmetry.space_group_name_H-M   'P 1'
#
loop_
_entity.id
_entity.type
_entity.pdbx_description
1 polymer ?
#
loop_
_entity_poly.entity_id
_entity_poly.type
_entity_poly.pdbx_seq_one_letter_code
_entity_poly.pdbx_strand_id
1 'polypeptide(L)'
;MSATLFALALFGCSDDGTACQRLAAPVDTYKTQAECSGKLDEALSTEAARRADAPTVFAQCLTSRQLALLGKGTVDLTKVNGVQFASAGF
;
A
#
# COMPACT_ATOMS: atom_id res chain seq x y z
N MET A 1 -25.33 5.94 -5.30
CA MET A 1 -24.36 6.17 -4.21
C MET A 1 -23.07 5.47 -4.60
N SER A 2 -21.98 6.19 -4.89
CA SER A 2 -20.66 5.57 -5.11
C SER A 2 -20.11 5.15 -3.76
N ALA A 3 -20.10 3.85 -3.47
CA ALA A 3 -19.42 3.33 -2.29
C ALA A 3 -17.91 3.49 -2.49
N THR A 4 -17.27 4.34 -1.70
CA THR A 4 -15.82 4.42 -1.66
C THR A 4 -15.30 3.12 -1.07
N LEU A 5 -14.66 2.30 -1.91
CA LEU A 5 -14.00 1.09 -1.46
C LEU A 5 -12.57 1.41 -1.01
N PHE A 6 -12.16 0.79 0.09
CA PHE A 6 -10.81 0.83 0.61
C PHE A 6 -10.12 -0.46 0.18
N ALA A 7 -8.91 -0.35 -0.32
CA ALA A 7 -8.09 -1.42 -0.81
C ALA A 7 -6.87 -1.55 0.09
N LEU A 8 -6.63 -2.74 0.61
CA LEU A 8 -5.42 -3.08 1.34
C LEU A 8 -4.35 -3.47 0.33
N ALA A 9 -3.23 -2.77 0.35
CA ALA A 9 -2.08 -3.08 -0.48
C ALA A 9 -0.82 -3.22 0.37
N LEU A 10 0.02 -4.17 -0.01
CA LEU A 10 1.32 -4.39 0.59
C LEU A 10 2.40 -3.71 -0.24
N PHE A 11 3.34 -3.08 0.44
CA PHE A 11 4.46 -2.37 -0.15
C PHE A 11 5.77 -2.85 0.47
N GLY A 12 6.68 -3.34 -0.36
CA GLY A 12 8.04 -3.65 0.04
C GLY A 12 8.90 -2.40 -0.17
N CYS A 13 9.49 -1.88 0.90
CA CYS A 13 10.35 -0.71 0.86
C CYS A 13 11.81 -1.08 1.07
N SER A 14 12.69 -0.28 0.47
CA SER A 14 14.08 -0.17 0.91
C SER A 14 14.17 0.33 2.35
N ASP A 15 15.32 0.12 2.99
CA ASP A 15 15.57 0.39 4.43
C ASP A 15 15.21 1.83 4.83
N ASP A 16 15.43 2.80 3.93
CA ASP A 16 15.13 4.22 4.16
C ASP A 16 13.64 4.58 3.99
N GLY A 17 12.77 3.66 3.57
CA GLY A 17 11.33 3.88 3.42
C GLY A 17 10.92 4.84 2.27
N THR A 18 11.88 5.31 1.49
CA THR A 18 11.70 6.28 0.39
C THR A 18 11.34 5.61 -0.95
N ALA A 19 11.77 4.36 -1.15
CA ALA A 19 11.52 3.58 -2.35
C ALA A 19 10.71 2.34 -2.02
N CYS A 20 9.39 2.44 -2.12
CA CYS A 20 8.44 1.39 -1.81
C CYS A 20 7.76 0.88 -3.07
N GLN A 21 7.92 -0.39 -3.38
CA GLN A 21 7.23 -0.99 -4.51
C GLN A 21 6.02 -1.75 -4.01
N ARG A 22 4.90 -1.58 -4.72
CA ARG A 22 3.71 -2.37 -4.44
C ARG A 22 4.01 -3.83 -4.76
N LEU A 23 3.88 -4.69 -3.76
CA LEU A 23 4.05 -6.13 -3.94
C LEU A 23 2.90 -6.68 -4.79
N ALA A 24 3.21 -7.70 -5.58
CA ALA A 24 2.22 -8.44 -6.34
C ALA A 24 1.44 -9.40 -5.43
N ALA A 25 0.63 -8.81 -4.53
CA ALA A 25 -0.26 -9.52 -3.63
C ALA A 25 -1.73 -9.30 -4.07
N PRO A 26 -2.64 -10.22 -3.73
CA PRO A 26 -4.07 -9.96 -3.87
C PRO A 26 -4.43 -8.70 -3.07
N VAL A 27 -5.16 -7.80 -3.71
CA VAL A 27 -5.63 -6.55 -3.10
C VAL A 27 -7.04 -6.83 -2.58
N ASP A 28 -7.18 -6.89 -1.27
CA ASP A 28 -8.48 -7.02 -0.62
C ASP A 28 -9.17 -5.67 -0.54
N THR A 29 -10.46 -5.63 -0.90
CA THR A 29 -11.28 -4.41 -0.83
C THR A 29 -12.33 -4.49 0.27
N TYR A 30 -12.38 -3.46 1.09
CA TYR A 30 -13.26 -3.28 2.23
C TYR A 30 -14.19 -2.08 2.03
N LYS A 31 -15.35 -2.10 2.70
CA LYS A 31 -16.33 -1.02 2.62
C LYS A 31 -15.99 0.18 3.50
N THR A 32 -15.26 -0.05 4.59
CA THR A 32 -14.89 1.01 5.54
C THR A 32 -13.39 1.03 5.79
N GLN A 33 -12.88 2.22 6.15
CA GLN A 33 -11.49 2.38 6.53
C GLN A 33 -11.15 1.54 7.78
N ALA A 34 -12.07 1.47 8.75
CA ALA A 34 -11.89 0.72 9.98
C ALA A 34 -11.73 -0.79 9.74
N GLU A 35 -12.55 -1.36 8.84
CA GLU A 35 -12.40 -2.77 8.43
C GLU A 35 -11.04 -3.02 7.77
N CYS A 36 -10.63 -2.13 6.87
CA CYS A 36 -9.33 -2.24 6.21
C CYS A 36 -8.18 -2.14 7.23
N SER A 37 -8.21 -1.13 8.12
CA SER A 37 -7.15 -0.92 9.11
C SER A 37 -7.02 -2.08 10.09
N GLY A 38 -8.14 -2.72 10.45
CA GLY A 38 -8.16 -3.92 11.29
C GLY A 38 -7.52 -5.15 10.63
N LYS A 39 -7.30 -5.11 9.31
CA LYS A 39 -6.69 -6.20 8.53
C LYS A 39 -5.23 -5.95 8.16
N LEU A 40 -4.66 -4.79 8.52
CA LEU A 40 -3.27 -4.44 8.23
C LEU A 40 -2.27 -5.44 8.84
N ASP A 41 -2.48 -5.80 10.11
CA ASP A 41 -1.59 -6.70 10.85
C ASP A 41 -1.64 -8.14 10.31
N GLU A 42 -2.85 -8.59 9.95
CA GLU A 42 -3.09 -9.88 9.30
C GLU A 42 -2.43 -9.91 7.91
N ALA A 43 -2.51 -8.82 7.15
CA ALA A 43 -1.89 -8.71 5.84
C ALA A 43 -0.35 -8.75 5.91
N LEU A 44 0.26 -8.15 6.92
CA LEU A 44 1.71 -8.25 7.17
C LEU A 44 2.15 -9.66 7.55
N SER A 45 1.24 -10.46 8.10
CA SER A 45 1.49 -11.86 8.45
C SER A 45 1.37 -12.82 7.26
N THR A 46 0.88 -12.35 6.10
CA THR A 46 0.69 -13.19 4.91
C THR A 46 2.00 -13.62 4.26
N GLU A 47 1.97 -14.71 3.50
CA GLU A 47 3.13 -15.16 2.72
C GLU A 47 3.61 -14.10 1.72
N ALA A 48 2.73 -13.25 1.19
CA ALA A 48 3.12 -12.20 0.27
C ALA A 48 4.02 -11.14 0.94
N ALA A 49 3.73 -10.79 2.21
CA ALA A 49 4.60 -9.94 3.00
C ALA A 49 5.89 -10.66 3.39
N ARG A 50 5.83 -11.95 3.77
CA ARG A 50 7.01 -12.74 4.15
C ARG A 50 7.97 -13.04 2.99
N ARG A 51 7.45 -13.18 1.77
CA ARG A 51 8.23 -13.41 0.54
C ARG A 51 8.63 -12.12 -0.17
N ALA A 52 8.32 -10.97 0.42
CA ALA A 52 8.78 -9.70 -0.12
C ALA A 52 10.31 -9.68 -0.10
N ASP A 53 10.93 -9.49 -1.25
CA ASP A 53 12.38 -9.29 -1.37
C ASP A 53 12.73 -7.84 -1.00
N ALA A 54 12.27 -7.41 0.17
CA ALA A 54 12.41 -6.04 0.66
C ALA A 54 12.74 -6.07 2.16
N PRO A 55 13.68 -5.22 2.63
CA PRO A 55 14.07 -5.17 4.03
C PRO A 55 12.92 -4.75 4.95
N THR A 56 11.95 -3.99 4.44
CA THR A 56 10.77 -3.58 5.21
C THR A 56 9.51 -3.75 4.39
N VAL A 57 8.43 -4.22 5.03
CA VAL A 57 7.11 -4.36 4.40
C VAL A 57 6.10 -3.53 5.17
N PHE A 58 5.31 -2.76 4.44
CA PHE A 58 4.22 -1.96 4.98
C PHE A 58 2.90 -2.40 4.38
N ALA A 59 1.88 -2.51 5.23
CA ALA A 59 0.49 -2.62 4.80
C ALA A 59 -0.13 -1.22 4.86
N GLN A 60 -0.84 -0.83 3.81
CA GLN A 60 -1.54 0.43 3.75
C GLN A 60 -2.96 0.28 3.21
N CYS A 61 -3.87 1.01 3.85
CA CYS A 61 -5.27 1.09 3.45
C CYS A 61 -5.50 2.35 2.63
N LEU A 62 -5.74 2.15 1.35
CA LEU A 62 -5.87 3.22 0.36
C LEU A 62 -7.26 3.15 -0.26
N THR A 63 -7.85 4.27 -0.65
CA THR A 63 -9.07 4.19 -1.48
C THR A 63 -8.74 3.58 -2.84
N SER A 64 -9.73 2.95 -3.50
CA SER A 64 -9.53 2.39 -4.85
C SER A 64 -8.96 3.42 -5.83
N ARG A 65 -9.32 4.70 -5.65
CA ARG A 65 -8.79 5.82 -6.45
C ARG A 65 -7.31 6.09 -6.15
N GLN A 66 -6.91 6.13 -4.89
CA GLN A 66 -5.50 6.28 -4.51
C GLN A 66 -4.66 5.10 -5.00
N LEU A 67 -5.15 3.88 -4.86
CA LEU A 67 -4.47 2.70 -5.37
C LEU A 67 -4.29 2.73 -6.89
N ALA A 68 -5.31 3.18 -7.63
CA ALA A 68 -5.23 3.35 -9.07
C ALA A 68 -4.20 4.42 -9.47
N LEU A 69 -4.07 5.50 -8.68
CA LEU A 69 -3.06 6.55 -8.89
C LEU A 69 -1.63 6.08 -8.61
N LEU A 70 -1.45 5.18 -7.63
CA LEU A 70 -0.14 4.62 -7.28
C LEU A 70 0.37 3.59 -8.31
N GLY A 71 -0.55 2.93 -9.03
CA GLY A 71 -0.20 2.06 -10.14
C GLY A 71 0.77 0.92 -9.76
N LYS A 72 1.74 0.63 -10.64
CA LYS A 72 2.84 -0.33 -10.40
C LYS A 72 4.18 0.39 -10.11
N GLY A 73 4.15 1.70 -9.87
CA GLY A 73 5.37 2.50 -9.70
C GLY A 73 6.00 2.33 -8.32
N THR A 74 7.23 2.81 -8.18
CA THR A 74 7.84 3.05 -6.87
C THR A 74 7.12 4.21 -6.20
N VAL A 75 6.75 4.01 -4.94
CA VAL A 75 5.99 4.89 -4.07
C VAL A 75 6.90 5.32 -2.93
N ASP A 76 6.81 6.57 -2.51
CA ASP A 76 7.50 7.04 -1.31
C ASP A 76 6.52 7.07 -0.14
N LEU A 77 6.59 6.08 0.77
CA LEU A 77 5.64 5.97 1.87
C LEU A 77 5.82 7.06 2.93
N THR A 78 7.01 7.69 3.01
CA THR A 78 7.22 8.86 3.88
C THR A 78 6.29 10.01 3.48
N LYS A 79 5.88 10.07 2.21
CA LYS A 79 4.96 11.06 1.66
C LYS A 79 3.50 10.62 1.67
N VAL A 80 3.21 9.35 1.97
CA VAL A 80 1.84 8.80 1.97
C VAL A 80 1.10 9.12 3.27
N ASN A 81 1.80 9.34 4.38
CA ASN A 81 1.21 9.73 5.68
C ASN A 81 0.97 11.25 5.86
N GLY A 82 1.04 12.04 4.78
CA GLY A 82 0.82 13.49 4.82
C GLY A 82 0.74 14.15 3.43
N VAL A 83 0.34 13.37 2.42
CA VAL A 83 0.18 13.70 1.00
C VAL A 83 1.06 14.85 0.48
N GLN A 84 2.21 14.50 -0.09
CA GLN A 84 2.70 15.27 -1.24
C GLN A 84 3.35 14.32 -2.26
N PHE A 85 2.56 13.97 -3.27
CA PHE A 85 3.06 13.31 -4.48
C PHE A 85 4.07 14.25 -5.16
N ALA A 86 5.34 13.86 -5.17
CA ALA A 86 6.32 14.40 -6.10
C ALA A 86 6.50 13.38 -7.22
N SER A 87 6.06 13.82 -8.39
CA SER A 87 6.06 13.21 -9.71
C SER A 87 7.28 12.33 -10.06
N ALA A 88 6.96 11.26 -10.79
CA ALA A 88 7.75 10.60 -11.83
C ALA A 88 9.12 11.25 -12.13
N GLY A 89 10.19 10.54 -11.82
CA GLY A 89 11.52 10.78 -12.38
C GLY A 89 11.77 9.74 -13.48
N PHE A 90 12.06 10.23 -14.68
CA PHE A 90 12.24 9.53 -15.95
C PHE A 90 13.39 8.53 -15.95
#